data_AF-A0A0M3K9U1-F1
#
_entry.id   AF-A0A0M3K9U1-F1
#
_cell.length_a   1.000
_cell.length_b   1.000
_cell.length_c   1.000
_cell.angle_alpha   90.00
_cell.angle_beta   90.00
_cell.angle_gamma   90.00
#
_symmetry.space_group_name_H-M   'P 1'
#
loop_
_entity.id
_entity.type
_entity.pdbx_description
1 polymer ?
#
loop_
_entity_poly.entity_id
_entity_poly.type
_entity_poly.pdbx_seq_one_letter_code
_entity_poly.pdbx_strand_id
1 'polypeptide(L)'
;MGADYDKVLMGLEEALSAITASTKLLSTGCPDVICTALPTHWRSNKSLPSPFTVFALGPVPDGTPVTIAAGNEENSCADLRNNKTLMNGQIARFSDLR
;
A
#
# COMPACT_ATOMS: atom_id res chain seq x y z
N MET A 1 -8.66 4.45 -26.43
CA MET A 1 -8.90 4.51 -24.96
C MET A 1 -8.59 3.20 -24.23
N GLY A 2 -8.49 2.03 -24.88
CA GLY A 2 -8.25 0.74 -24.19
C GLY A 2 -6.79 0.35 -23.93
N ALA A 3 -5.84 0.84 -24.74
CA ALA A 3 -4.45 0.37 -24.69
C ALA A 3 -3.64 0.83 -23.45
N ASP A 4 -4.02 1.95 -22.83
CA ASP A 4 -3.36 2.42 -21.60
C ASP A 4 -3.84 1.64 -20.38
N TYR A 5 -5.11 1.22 -20.35
CA TYR A 5 -5.64 0.37 -19.29
C TYR A 5 -5.01 -1.01 -19.31
N ASP A 6 -4.85 -1.63 -20.49
CA ASP A 6 -4.22 -2.95 -20.60
C ASP A 6 -2.74 -2.92 -20.16
N LYS A 7 -2.02 -1.83 -20.44
CA LYS A 7 -0.64 -1.64 -19.96
C LYS A 7 -0.57 -1.45 -18.45
N VAL A 8 -1.49 -0.68 -17.87
CA VAL A 8 -1.58 -0.49 -16.42
C VAL A 8 -1.97 -1.81 -15.75
N LEU A 9 -2.89 -2.58 -16.35
CA LEU A 9 -3.31 -3.88 -15.86
C LEU A 9 -2.16 -4.89 -15.90
N MET A 10 -1.42 -4.94 -17.00
CA MET A 10 -0.20 -5.77 -17.11
C MET A 10 0.89 -5.35 -16.12
N GLY A 11 1.13 -4.04 -15.95
CA GLY A 11 2.11 -3.53 -14.97
C GLY A 11 1.68 -3.81 -13.53
N LEU A 12 0.37 -3.75 -13.25
CA LEU A 12 -0.19 -4.17 -11.97
C LEU A 12 -0.11 -5.68 -11.78
N GLU A 13 -0.39 -6.50 -12.80
CA GLU A 13 -0.27 -7.96 -12.74
C GLU A 13 1.19 -8.39 -12.55
N GLU A 14 2.15 -7.71 -13.18
CA GLU A 14 3.59 -7.96 -13.02
C GLU A 14 4.08 -7.51 -11.63
N ALA A 15 3.65 -6.33 -11.16
CA ALA A 15 3.92 -5.86 -9.81
C ALA A 15 3.24 -6.73 -8.75
N LEU A 16 1.99 -7.17 -8.98
CA LEU A 16 1.29 -8.13 -8.15
C LEU A 16 2.08 -9.43 -8.15
N SER A 17 2.43 -10.00 -9.30
CA SER A 17 3.19 -11.26 -9.42
C SER A 17 4.50 -11.22 -8.62
N ALA A 18 5.22 -10.09 -8.66
CA ALA A 18 6.43 -9.87 -7.86
C ALA A 18 6.15 -9.75 -6.34
N ILE A 19 4.94 -9.37 -5.93
CA ILE A 19 4.50 -9.20 -4.53
C ILE A 19 3.71 -10.45 -4.01
N THR A 20 3.15 -11.27 -4.90
CA THR A 20 2.07 -12.26 -4.64
C THR A 20 2.52 -13.71 -4.54
N ALA A 21 3.79 -13.98 -4.23
CA ALA A 21 4.08 -15.32 -3.71
C ALA A 21 3.24 -15.63 -2.44
N SER A 22 2.78 -14.61 -1.68
CA SER A 22 1.75 -14.80 -0.61
C SER A 22 0.89 -13.60 -0.17
N THR A 23 1.08 -12.38 -0.71
CA THR A 23 0.43 -11.18 -0.13
C THR A 23 -0.96 -10.92 -0.75
N LYS A 24 -2.02 -10.94 0.07
CA LYS A 24 -3.41 -10.60 -0.32
C LYS A 24 -3.58 -9.09 -0.48
N LEU A 25 -4.36 -8.64 -1.47
CA LEU A 25 -4.78 -7.24 -1.62
C LEU A 25 -6.18 -7.02 -1.02
N LEU A 26 -6.42 -5.80 -0.53
CA LEU A 26 -7.67 -5.36 0.07
C LEU A 26 -8.13 -4.05 -0.57
N SER A 27 -9.44 -3.94 -0.80
CA SER A 27 -10.09 -2.67 -1.10
C SER A 27 -10.14 -1.80 0.14
N THR A 28 -9.93 -0.50 -0.03
CA THR A 28 -10.11 0.48 1.05
C THR A 28 -11.53 1.06 1.01
N GLY A 29 -11.82 2.02 1.91
CA GLY A 29 -13.07 2.80 1.83
C GLY A 29 -13.09 3.80 0.66
N CYS A 30 -11.95 4.04 0.02
CA CYS A 30 -11.85 4.84 -1.20
C CYS A 30 -11.85 3.92 -2.42
N PRO A 31 -12.73 4.15 -3.43
CA PRO A 31 -12.83 3.29 -4.60
C PRO A 31 -11.55 3.27 -5.45
N ASP A 32 -10.77 4.36 -5.43
CA ASP A 32 -9.58 4.51 -6.27
C ASP A 32 -8.29 4.08 -5.57
N VAL A 33 -8.37 3.49 -4.36
CA VAL A 33 -7.20 3.10 -3.57
C VAL A 33 -7.35 1.67 -3.05
N ILE A 34 -6.34 0.85 -3.32
CA ILE A 34 -6.21 -0.50 -2.78
C ILE A 34 -4.87 -0.64 -2.05
N CYS A 35 -4.78 -1.60 -1.12
CA CYS A 35 -3.54 -1.83 -0.38
C CYS A 35 -3.29 -3.32 -0.11
N THR A 36 -2.07 -3.66 0.29
CA THR A 36 -1.72 -4.99 0.80
C THR A 36 -2.36 -5.25 2.16
N ALA A 37 -2.80 -6.48 2.40
CA ALA A 37 -3.32 -6.90 3.69
C ALA A 37 -2.24 -6.83 4.79
N LEU A 38 -2.64 -6.33 5.97
CA LEU A 38 -1.83 -6.40 7.18
C LEU A 38 -2.16 -7.68 7.97
N PRO A 39 -1.23 -8.19 8.79
CA PRO A 39 -1.52 -9.25 9.75
C PRO A 39 -2.63 -8.83 10.71
N THR A 40 -3.51 -9.77 11.08
CA THR A 40 -4.60 -9.52 12.05
C THR A 40 -4.07 -9.21 13.46
N HIS A 41 -2.92 -9.79 13.80
CA HIS A 41 -2.20 -9.53 15.03
C HIS A 41 -0.70 -9.52 14.73
N TRP A 42 0.01 -8.50 15.20
CA TRP A 42 1.44 -8.36 15.00
C TRP A 42 2.12 -7.80 16.24
N ARG A 43 3.40 -8.15 16.41
CA ARG A 43 4.21 -7.65 17.52
C ARG A 43 4.61 -6.20 17.25
N SER A 44 4.44 -5.32 18.23
CA SER A 44 4.88 -3.93 18.13
C SER A 44 6.37 -3.80 17.77
N ASN A 45 6.70 -2.84 16.91
CA ASN A 45 8.07 -2.53 16.44
C ASN A 45 8.81 -3.71 15.75
N LYS A 46 8.10 -4.80 15.40
CA LYS A 46 8.61 -5.89 14.58
C LYS A 46 8.30 -5.59 13.11
N SER A 47 9.29 -5.76 12.22
CA SER A 47 9.08 -5.67 10.77
C SER A 47 7.90 -6.51 10.32
N LEU A 48 7.07 -5.97 9.43
CA LEU A 48 5.97 -6.71 8.81
C LEU A 48 6.51 -7.90 7.99
N PRO A 49 5.73 -8.98 7.83
CA PRO A 49 6.16 -10.16 7.07
C PRO A 49 6.33 -9.85 5.58
N SER A 50 5.59 -8.86 5.07
CA SER A 50 5.74 -8.31 3.73
C SER A 50 5.61 -6.78 3.77
N PRO A 51 6.20 -6.06 2.78
CA PRO A 51 6.08 -4.61 2.71
C PRO A 51 4.64 -4.15 2.53
N PHE A 52 4.21 -3.21 3.35
CA PHE A 52 2.91 -2.56 3.14
C PHE A 52 2.98 -1.68 1.90
N THR A 53 2.02 -1.85 0.97
CA THR A 53 2.01 -1.13 -0.30
C THR A 53 0.60 -0.60 -0.58
N VAL A 54 0.53 0.66 -1.00
CA VAL A 54 -0.69 1.34 -1.43
C VAL A 54 -0.63 1.53 -2.93
N PHE A 55 -1.72 1.25 -3.63
CA PHE A 55 -1.86 1.40 -5.07
C PHE A 55 -3.01 2.36 -5.37
N ALA A 56 -2.79 3.28 -6.31
CA ALA A 56 -3.82 4.19 -6.80
C ALA A 56 -4.31 3.74 -8.18
N LEU A 57 -5.61 3.51 -8.31
CA LEU A 57 -6.24 3.08 -9.56
C LEU A 57 -6.47 4.25 -10.53
N GLY A 58 -6.67 5.46 -9.99
CA GLY A 58 -6.71 6.71 -10.75
C GLY A 58 -5.34 7.39 -10.78
N PRO A 59 -5.07 8.28 -11.75
CA PRO A 59 -3.75 8.92 -11.93
C PRO A 59 -3.36 9.77 -10.72
N VAL A 60 -2.19 9.50 -10.15
CA VAL A 60 -1.58 10.26 -9.04
C VAL A 60 -0.16 10.62 -9.45
N PRO A 61 0.23 11.91 -9.45
CA PRO A 61 1.57 12.32 -9.84
C PRO A 61 2.66 11.65 -8.99
N ASP A 62 3.76 11.26 -9.65
CA ASP A 62 4.95 10.77 -8.96
C ASP A 62 5.50 11.82 -8.00
N GLY A 63 6.04 11.36 -6.88
CA GLY A 63 6.49 12.21 -5.79
C GLY A 63 5.36 12.69 -4.86
N THR A 64 4.10 12.33 -5.10
CA THR A 64 3.01 12.64 -4.17
C THR A 64 3.27 11.96 -2.82
N PRO A 65 3.32 12.69 -1.69
CA PRO A 65 3.57 12.08 -0.39
C PRO A 65 2.38 11.24 0.07
N VAL A 66 2.67 10.02 0.53
CA VAL A 66 1.69 9.09 1.08
C VAL A 66 2.08 8.77 2.51
N THR A 67 1.13 8.94 3.44
CA THR A 67 1.35 8.74 4.88
C THR A 67 0.31 7.81 5.49
N ILE A 68 0.74 6.95 6.42
CA ILE A 68 -0.12 6.05 7.17
C ILE A 68 -0.28 6.55 8.60
N ALA A 69 -1.51 6.50 9.10
CA ALA A 69 -1.85 6.70 10.50
C ALA A 69 -2.60 5.46 11.01
N ALA A 70 -2.48 5.18 12.31
CA ALA A 70 -3.20 4.11 12.97
C ALA A 70 -3.80 4.65 14.28
N GLY A 71 -5.00 4.20 14.61
CA GLY A 71 -5.68 4.59 15.83
C GLY A 71 -6.96 3.79 16.07
N ASN A 72 -7.40 3.80 17.32
CA ASN A 72 -8.66 3.23 17.79
C ASN A 72 -9.20 4.06 18.97
N GLU A 73 -10.21 3.56 19.67
CA GLU A 73 -10.85 4.28 20.79
C GLU A 73 -9.92 4.47 22.01
N GLU A 74 -9.00 3.53 22.26
CA GLU A 74 -8.06 3.58 23.38
C GLU A 74 -6.81 4.41 23.07
N ASN A 75 -6.36 4.38 21.81
CA ASN A 75 -5.21 5.13 21.32
C ASN A 75 -5.55 5.76 19.96
N SER A 76 -5.94 7.04 19.99
CA SER A 76 -6.36 7.78 18.80
C SER A 76 -5.23 8.01 17.77
N CYS A 77 -3.97 7.96 18.19
CA CYS A 77 -2.81 8.18 17.33
C CYS A 77 -1.65 7.30 17.79
N ALA A 78 -1.52 6.12 17.19
CA ALA A 78 -0.44 5.21 17.50
C ALA A 78 0.90 5.69 16.90
N ASP A 79 1.98 5.49 17.65
CA ASP A 79 3.34 5.71 17.17
C ASP A 79 3.68 4.68 16.08
N LEU A 80 4.02 5.19 14.89
CA LEU A 80 4.44 4.38 13.75
C LEU A 80 5.86 4.75 13.32
N ARG A 81 6.56 3.79 12.71
CA ARG A 81 7.88 4.01 12.11
C ARG A 81 7.82 3.77 10.61
N ASN A 82 8.54 4.59 9.85
CA ASN A 82 8.58 4.53 8.38
C ASN A 82 7.19 4.62 7.73
N ASN A 83 6.29 5.43 8.32
CA ASN A 83 4.91 5.60 7.89
C ASN A 83 4.73 6.64 6.77
N LYS A 84 5.80 7.05 6.10
CA LYS A 84 5.78 8.02 5.00
C LYS A 84 6.58 7.47 3.82
N THR A 85 6.03 7.63 2.63
CA THR A 85 6.70 7.29 1.36
C THR A 85 6.19 8.22 0.26
N LEU A 86 6.71 8.05 -0.95
CA LEU A 86 6.26 8.79 -2.13
C LEU A 86 5.55 7.84 -3.09
N MET A 87 4.52 8.35 -3.77
CA MET A 87 3.91 7.67 -4.90
C MET A 87 4.90 7.64 -6.07
N ASN A 88 5.04 6.49 -6.71
CA ASN A 88 5.83 6.32 -7.92
C ASN A 88 5.18 5.27 -8.83
N GLY A 89 4.79 5.67 -10.03
CA GLY A 89 4.10 4.81 -10.98
C GLY A 89 2.84 4.21 -10.40
N GLN A 90 2.02 5.03 -9.70
CA GLN A 90 0.79 4.59 -9.01
C GLN A 90 0.99 3.65 -7.80
N ILE A 91 2.24 3.46 -7.37
CA ILE A 91 2.58 2.58 -6.25
C ILE A 91 3.31 3.37 -5.17
N ALA A 92 2.82 3.26 -3.94
CA ALA A 92 3.47 3.79 -2.74
C ALA A 92 3.84 2.62 -1.83
N ARG A 93 5.11 2.19 -1.92
CA ARG A 93 5.65 1.06 -1.15
C ARG A 93 6.33 1.58 0.12
N PHE A 94 5.90 1.09 1.28
CA PHE A 94 6.50 1.44 2.57
C PHE A 94 7.61 0.46 2.90
N SER A 95 8.83 0.98 3.00
CA SER A 95 9.99 0.18 3.39
C SER A 95 10.00 0.03 4.91
N ASP A 96 9.74 -1.19 5.39
CA ASP A 96 9.83 -1.54 6.81
C ASP A 96 8.91 -0.68 7.70
N LEU A 97 7.64 -0.53 7.30
CA LEU A 97 6.58 0.03 8.16
C LEU A 97 6.45 -0.79 9.44
N ARG A 98 6.32 -0.11 10.60
CA ARG A 98 6.15 -0.75 11.91
C ARG A 98 5.26 0.05 12.84
#